data_AF-A0A9D4Q5C4-F1
#
_entry.id   AF-A0A9D4Q5C4-F1
#
_cell.length_a   1.000
_cell.length_b   1.000
_cell.length_c   1.000
_cell.angle_alpha   90.00
_cell.angle_beta   90.00
_cell.angle_gamma   90.00
#
_symmetry.space_group_name_H-M   'P 1'
#
loop_
_entity.id
_entity.type
_entity.pdbx_description
1 polymer ?
#
loop_
_entity_poly.entity_id
_entity_poly.type
_entity_poly.pdbx_seq_one_letter_code
_entity_poly.pdbx_strand_id
1 'polypeptide(L)'
;MESVRKETLVTDERLYRLSGAGDPNCTHCSQPETLEHLLLQCVQYSDERRILVGSYRGQGLASNSVDEFLSPKAHGTIVKRALSALLEFLESCALSERL
;
A
#
# COMPACT_ATOMS: atom_id res chain seq x y z
N MET A 1 -8.06 -31.50 -3.07
CA MET A 1 -6.70 -31.08 -3.45
C MET A 1 -6.86 -29.96 -4.45
N GLU A 2 -6.77 -28.72 -3.97
CA GLU A 2 -5.65 -27.80 -4.28
C GLU A 2 -5.89 -27.14 -5.64
N SER A 3 -6.20 -25.85 -5.74
CA SER A 3 -5.30 -24.80 -5.30
C SER A 3 -6.04 -23.48 -5.06
N VAL A 4 -5.72 -22.87 -3.93
CA VAL A 4 -6.07 -21.50 -3.55
C VAL A 4 -5.63 -20.55 -4.68
N ARG A 5 -6.60 -19.92 -5.34
CA ARG A 5 -6.34 -18.80 -6.23
C ARG A 5 -5.89 -17.64 -5.35
N LYS A 6 -4.58 -17.40 -5.31
CA LYS A 6 -4.02 -16.16 -4.76
C LYS A 6 -4.60 -15.02 -5.58
N GLU A 7 -5.57 -14.33 -5.02
CA GLU A 7 -5.99 -12.99 -5.45
C GLU A 7 -4.79 -12.07 -5.26
N THR A 8 -3.92 -12.03 -6.26
CA THR A 8 -2.88 -11.03 -6.37
C THR A 8 -3.60 -9.70 -6.56
N LEU A 9 -3.60 -8.90 -5.50
CA LEU A 9 -3.98 -7.49 -5.47
C LEU A 9 -3.54 -6.82 -6.78
N VAL A 10 -4.54 -6.52 -7.61
CA VAL A 10 -4.36 -6.12 -9.00
C VAL A 10 -3.70 -4.74 -9.00
N THR A 11 -2.40 -4.72 -9.30
CA THR A 11 -1.62 -3.50 -9.49
C THR A 11 -1.51 -3.19 -10.98
N ASP A 12 -1.43 -1.90 -11.27
CA ASP A 12 -1.46 -1.20 -12.57
C ASP A 12 -0.69 -1.89 -13.73
N GLU A 13 0.30 -2.73 -13.43
CA GLU A 13 1.02 -3.56 -14.41
C GLU A 13 0.11 -4.41 -15.31
N ARG A 14 -1.01 -4.96 -14.79
CA ARG A 14 -1.95 -5.72 -15.64
C ARG A 14 -2.83 -4.79 -16.49
N LEU A 15 -3.24 -3.63 -15.98
CA LEU A 15 -3.99 -2.61 -16.73
C LEU A 15 -3.13 -2.04 -17.88
N TYR A 16 -1.84 -1.79 -17.63
CA TYR A 16 -0.90 -1.40 -18.67
C TYR A 16 -0.79 -2.46 -19.77
N ARG A 17 -0.61 -3.74 -19.41
CA ARG A 17 -0.52 -4.83 -20.39
C ARG A 17 -1.81 -5.09 -21.16
N LEU A 18 -2.97 -4.74 -20.61
CA LEU A 18 -4.29 -4.97 -21.24
C LEU A 18 -4.78 -3.80 -22.10
N SER A 19 -4.45 -2.56 -21.74
CA SER A 19 -5.00 -1.36 -22.38
C SER A 19 -3.95 -0.46 -23.04
N GLY A 20 -2.66 -0.64 -22.73
CA GLY A 20 -1.58 0.24 -23.22
C GLY A 20 -1.70 1.69 -22.73
N ALA A 21 -2.52 1.94 -21.70
CA ALA A 21 -2.77 3.25 -21.12
C ALA A 21 -2.33 3.23 -19.66
N GLY A 22 -1.44 4.15 -19.29
CA GLY A 22 -0.80 4.25 -17.97
C GLY A 22 0.71 4.08 -18.07
N ASP A 23 1.48 4.88 -17.36
CA ASP A 23 2.90 4.60 -17.17
C ASP A 23 2.98 3.65 -15.96
N PRO A 24 3.55 2.44 -16.06
CA PRO A 24 3.58 1.48 -14.94
C PRO A 24 4.50 1.93 -13.80
N ASN A 25 4.99 3.17 -13.87
CA ASN A 25 5.99 3.74 -13.00
C ASN A 25 5.36 4.79 -12.10
N CYS A 26 5.87 4.84 -10.87
CA CYS A 26 5.63 5.92 -9.94
C CYS A 26 5.98 7.23 -10.61
N THR A 27 5.01 8.15 -10.60
CA THR A 27 5.10 9.47 -11.24
C THR A 27 6.29 10.29 -10.74
N HIS A 28 6.86 9.92 -9.59
CA HIS A 28 7.90 10.70 -8.95
C HIS A 28 9.30 10.09 -8.88
N CYS A 29 9.45 8.77 -9.01
CA CYS A 29 10.77 8.15 -8.88
C CYS A 29 11.09 7.09 -9.95
N SER A 30 10.26 7.03 -11.01
CA SER A 30 10.48 6.19 -12.20
C SER A 30 10.68 4.70 -11.90
N GLN A 31 10.32 4.26 -10.69
CA GLN A 31 10.24 2.86 -10.28
C GLN A 31 8.83 2.33 -10.55
N PRO A 32 8.63 1.02 -10.72
CA PRO A 32 7.31 0.46 -10.89
C PRO A 32 6.35 0.86 -9.75
N GLU A 33 5.16 1.37 -10.10
CA GLU A 33 4.13 1.79 -9.15
C GLU A 33 3.41 0.58 -8.55
N THR A 34 4.07 -0.07 -7.60
CA THR A 34 3.51 -1.20 -6.86
C THR A 34 3.16 -0.78 -5.44
N LEU A 35 2.20 -1.46 -4.79
CA LEU A 35 1.92 -1.23 -3.37
C LEU A 35 3.17 -1.42 -2.49
N GLU A 36 4.03 -2.38 -2.84
CA GLU A 36 5.31 -2.58 -2.15
C GLU A 36 6.20 -1.35 -2.28
N HIS A 37 6.35 -0.83 -3.49
CA HIS A 37 7.09 0.39 -3.73
C HIS A 37 6.48 1.57 -2.95
N LEU A 38 5.18 1.82 -3.11
CA LEU A 38 4.47 2.94 -2.51
C LEU A 38 4.50 2.89 -0.98
N LEU A 39 4.35 1.71 -0.36
CA LEU A 39 4.23 1.51 1.09
C LEU A 39 5.54 1.19 1.82
N LEU A 40 6.59 0.75 1.12
CA LEU A 40 7.86 0.41 1.76
C LEU A 40 9.09 1.15 1.22
N GLN A 41 9.09 1.62 -0.03
CA GLN A 41 10.35 2.00 -0.71
C GLN A 41 10.38 3.39 -1.35
N CYS A 42 9.23 3.95 -1.75
CA CYS A 42 9.18 5.23 -2.46
C CYS A 42 9.79 6.34 -1.61
N VAL A 43 10.83 6.97 -2.15
CA VAL A 43 11.58 8.03 -1.45
C VAL A 43 10.76 9.30 -1.29
N GLN A 44 9.86 9.59 -2.24
CA GLN A 44 8.98 10.77 -2.13
C GLN A 44 7.97 10.65 -1.00
N TYR A 45 7.45 9.45 -0.76
CA TYR A 45 6.47 9.22 0.30
C TYR A 45 7.13 8.86 1.64
N SER A 46 8.41 9.19 1.83
CA SER A 46 9.16 8.75 3.00
C SER A 46 8.69 9.40 4.30
N ASP A 47 8.28 10.66 4.24
CA ASP A 47 7.76 11.41 5.38
C ASP A 47 6.35 10.93 5.77
N GLU A 48 5.44 10.78 4.78
CA GLU A 48 4.10 10.24 4.99
C GLU A 48 4.15 8.79 5.48
N ARG A 49 5.07 7.98 4.93
CA ARG A 49 5.33 6.62 5.39
C ARG A 49 5.78 6.60 6.85
N ARG A 50 6.62 7.56 7.27
CA ARG A 50 7.07 7.66 8.66
C ARG A 50 5.89 7.89 9.60
N ILE A 51 4.93 8.72 9.21
CA ILE A 51 3.69 8.97 9.97
C ILE A 51 2.85 7.69 10.04
N LEU A 52 2.63 7.02 8.92
CA LEU A 52 1.90 5.75 8.85
C LEU A 52 2.52 4.67 9.75
N VAL A 53 3.83 4.44 9.61
CA VAL A 53 4.60 3.49 10.42
C VAL A 53 4.54 3.86 11.91
N GLY A 54 4.61 5.15 12.23
CA GLY A 54 4.44 5.65 13.60
C GLY A 54 3.07 5.29 14.18
N SER A 55 2.00 5.46 13.39
CA SER A 55 0.63 5.09 13.79
C SER A 55 0.48 3.58 14.02
N TYR A 56 1.07 2.75 13.17
CA TYR A 56 1.06 1.29 13.34
C TYR A 56 1.84 0.86 14.59
N ARG A 57 3.06 1.38 14.75
CA ARG A 57 3.91 1.05 15.91
C ARG A 57 3.31 1.53 17.22
N GLY A 58 2.66 2.70 17.24
CA GLY A 58 1.94 3.21 18.41
C GLY A 58 0.78 2.31 18.85
N GLN A 59 0.28 1.46 17.95
CA GLN A 59 -0.76 0.47 18.20
C GLN A 59 -0.21 -0.95 18.43
N GLY A 60 1.13 -1.11 18.46
CA GLY A 60 1.79 -2.41 18.60
C GLY A 60 1.75 -3.27 17.33
N LEU A 61 1.47 -2.68 16.18
CA LEU A 61 1.39 -3.39 14.90
C LEU A 61 2.75 -3.41 14.19
N ALA A 62 3.00 -4.50 13.47
CA ALA A 62 4.10 -4.60 12.54
C ALA A 62 3.82 -3.79 11.25
N SER A 63 4.87 -3.36 10.57
CA SER A 63 4.80 -2.39 9.46
C SER A 63 5.95 -2.57 8.45
N ASN A 64 6.43 -3.80 8.31
CA ASN A 64 7.60 -4.15 7.51
C ASN A 64 7.21 -4.79 6.17
N SER A 65 5.95 -5.17 5.99
CA SER A 65 5.44 -5.74 4.76
C SER A 65 4.08 -5.17 4.38
N VAL A 66 3.73 -5.27 3.09
CA VAL A 66 2.43 -4.84 2.57
C VAL A 66 1.28 -5.59 3.26
N ASP A 67 1.45 -6.90 3.52
CA ASP A 67 0.45 -7.71 4.21
C ASP A 67 0.15 -7.18 5.62
N GLU A 68 1.17 -6.71 6.34
CA GLU A 68 0.98 -6.14 7.67
C GLU A 68 0.19 -4.83 7.65
N PHE A 69 0.28 -4.04 6.57
CA PHE A 69 -0.54 -2.84 6.36
C PHE A 69 -1.96 -3.17 5.92
N LEU A 70 -2.14 -4.13 5.01
CA LEU A 70 -3.46 -4.47 4.47
C LEU A 70 -4.28 -5.38 5.39
N SER A 71 -3.60 -6.24 6.15
CA SER A 71 -4.18 -7.22 7.06
C SER A 71 -3.48 -7.22 8.43
N PRO A 72 -3.57 -6.11 9.19
CA PRO A 72 -2.95 -6.03 10.51
C PRO A 72 -3.54 -7.09 11.45
N LYS A 73 -2.67 -7.90 12.04
CA LYS A 73 -3.06 -8.97 12.97
C LYS A 73 -3.37 -8.40 14.35
N ALA A 74 -4.56 -7.84 14.51
CA ALA A 74 -5.03 -7.25 15.77
C ALA A 74 -6.55 -7.32 15.95
N HIS A 75 -7.02 -6.82 17.10
CA HIS A 75 -8.43 -6.72 17.41
C HIS A 75 -9.14 -5.65 16.56
N GLY A 76 -10.43 -5.82 16.27
CA GLY A 76 -11.16 -5.03 15.27
C GLY A 76 -11.07 -3.50 15.41
N THR A 77 -11.04 -2.96 16.63
CA THR A 77 -10.87 -1.51 16.86
C THR A 77 -9.48 -1.00 16.44
N ILE A 78 -8.44 -1.80 16.68
CA ILE A 78 -7.06 -1.49 16.29
C ILE A 78 -6.95 -1.60 14.77
N VAL A 79 -7.50 -2.66 14.18
CA VAL A 79 -7.56 -2.83 12.71
C VAL A 79 -8.24 -1.64 12.05
N LYS A 80 -9.39 -1.19 12.57
CA LYS A 80 -10.09 -0.03 12.03
C LYS A 80 -9.23 1.23 12.04
N ARG A 81 -8.54 1.51 13.16
CA ARG A 81 -7.64 2.67 13.29
C ARG A 81 -6.42 2.56 12.36
N ALA A 82 -5.84 1.37 12.24
CA ALA A 82 -4.72 1.10 11.36
C ALA A 82 -5.09 1.28 9.89
N LEU A 83 -6.27 0.80 9.47
CA LEU A 83 -6.78 1.00 8.12
C LEU A 83 -7.17 2.46 7.86
N SER A 84 -7.72 3.18 8.85
CA SER A 84 -7.94 4.62 8.72
C SER A 84 -6.62 5.36 8.48
N ALA A 85 -5.56 5.06 9.24
CA ALA A 85 -4.25 5.67 9.03
C ALA A 85 -3.66 5.33 7.65
N LEU A 86 -3.92 4.12 7.13
CA LEU A 86 -3.52 3.73 5.78
C LEU A 86 -4.28 4.53 4.71
N LEU A 87 -5.59 4.74 4.89
CA LEU A 87 -6.38 5.58 3.98
C LEU A 87 -5.91 7.04 4.01
N GLU A 88 -5.65 7.60 5.19
CA GLU A 88 -5.09 8.95 5.34
C GLU A 88 -3.74 9.09 4.62
N PHE A 89 -2.88 8.07 4.69
CA PHE A 89 -1.64 8.03 3.92
C PHE A 89 -1.90 8.06 2.40
N LEU A 90 -2.83 7.24 1.91
CA LEU A 90 -3.16 7.19 0.48
C LEU A 90 -3.74 8.52 -0.02
N GLU A 91 -4.60 9.15 0.78
CA GLU A 91 -5.15 10.47 0.47
C GLU A 91 -4.07 11.55 0.48
N SER A 92 -3.20 11.57 1.49
CA SER A 92 -2.09 12.54 1.58
C SER A 92 -1.11 12.42 0.41
N CYS A 93 -0.96 11.21 -0.13
CA CYS A 93 -0.08 10.95 -1.28
C CYS A 93 -0.82 11.10 -2.64
N ALA A 94 -2.11 11.46 -2.64
CA ALA A 94 -2.98 11.48 -3.82
C ALA A 94 -3.00 10.13 -4.60
N LEU A 95 -2.89 9.02 -3.86
CA LEU A 95 -2.89 7.65 -4.38
C LEU A 95 -4.30 7.02 -4.34
N SER A 96 -5.23 7.59 -3.57
CA SER A 96 -6.57 7.04 -3.35
C SER A 96 -7.44 6.94 -4.62
N GLU A 97 -7.18 7.77 -5.64
CA GLU A 97 -7.91 7.74 -6.91
C GLU A 97 -7.20 6.93 -8.01
N ARG A 98 -6.01 6.37 -7.69
CA ARG A 98 -5.10 5.74 -8.67
C ARG A 98 -4.95 4.23 -8.49
N LEU A 99 -5.39 3.69 -7.36
CA LEU A 99 -5.35 2.28 -6.97
C LEU A 99 -6.76 1.72 -6.87
#